data_AF-A0AA35TIF6-F1
#
_entry.id   AF-A0AA35TIF6-F1
#
_cell.length_a   1.000
_cell.length_b   1.000
_cell.length_c   1.000
_cell.angle_alpha   90.00
_cell.angle_beta   90.00
_cell.angle_gamma   90.00
#
_symmetry.space_group_name_H-M   'P 1'
#
loop_
_entity.id
_entity.type
_entity.pdbx_description
1 polymer ?
#
loop_
_entity_poly.entity_id
_entity_poly.type
_entity_poly.pdbx_seq_one_letter_code
_entity_poly.pdbx_strand_id
1 'polypeptide(L)'
;MCGSASVGIVQDRHRAALATGSTFAHEMGHLFGMDHDSGACSCPDSRCIMAASINTLNPPQQWSTCSVATYNSVVSRTFNNLARCLHNVPSDILGDPVCGDGIQEEGEVCDCGSPQECTDPCCDARTCRLVAEAQCHKGECCNSQCRFKDSLSMCRPSAGQCDIEDYCTGLSSDCPADVFVQDGTTCNNDQWYCFSGQCKTYNEQCQRHFLTNKGHDNCFSFNTDGSHFGNCGSDGTSYISCRPHAFTTYVGADIVSPGLVEDGVKCGRNKWCYEQQCRDFSVTPCPRGPNAEICSGNGKCNNDDQCTCLNGFSGSTCEIRPIINECALGIHNCEHVCIDTLEAFVCACNFGYILESDGHSCTLDCGGRLTAISGSFQTPGWPNAYPSENFRCEWIIDVSGAGSIEFTMDQTAFGILGNPLSSCPTDYLQFFDGTSSNSNSLEKICGVHSHYEGTLPVISTTSSSARVVFTGSNLRRPLSRVGVKVN
;
A
#
# COMPACT_ATOMS: atom_id res chain seq x y z
N MET A 1 -8.21 31.92 -0.34
CA MET A 1 -8.15 30.86 0.68
C MET A 1 -6.77 30.20 0.67
N CYS A 2 -6.26 29.73 1.83
CA CYS A 2 -5.01 28.96 1.97
C CYS A 2 -3.68 29.62 1.59
N GLY A 3 -3.65 30.95 1.51
CA GLY A 3 -2.42 31.74 1.43
C GLY A 3 -2.31 32.69 2.62
N SER A 4 -1.22 33.44 2.68
CA SER A 4 -1.01 34.47 3.72
C SER A 4 -2.09 35.57 3.73
N ALA A 5 -2.80 35.76 2.62
CA ALA A 5 -3.95 36.67 2.50
C ALA A 5 -5.31 36.02 2.85
N SER A 6 -5.34 34.83 3.44
CA SER A 6 -6.58 34.12 3.79
C SER A 6 -7.23 34.67 5.08
N VAL A 7 -7.54 35.97 5.06
CA VAL A 7 -8.09 36.71 6.20
C VAL A 7 -9.33 37.50 5.78
N GLY A 8 -10.26 37.68 6.71
CA GLY A 8 -11.47 38.49 6.53
C GLY A 8 -11.81 39.21 7.83
N ILE A 9 -12.49 40.35 7.74
CA ILE A 9 -12.91 41.14 8.90
C ILE A 9 -14.43 41.19 8.91
N VAL A 10 -15.03 40.61 9.95
CA VAL A 10 -16.47 40.67 10.18
C VAL A 10 -16.73 41.57 11.38
N GLN A 11 -17.63 42.54 11.22
CA GLN A 11 -18.02 43.39 12.33
C GLN A 11 -19.27 42.86 13.01
N ASP A 12 -19.14 42.51 14.29
CA ASP A 12 -20.27 42.07 15.11
C ASP A 12 -21.13 43.27 15.57
N ARG A 13 -22.04 43.72 14.71
CA ARG A 13 -22.95 44.85 14.99
C ARG A 13 -24.36 44.42 15.41
N HIS A 14 -24.68 43.13 15.34
CA HIS A 14 -26.06 42.67 15.42
C HIS A 14 -26.29 41.76 16.62
N ARG A 15 -27.40 42.00 17.35
CA ARG A 15 -27.83 41.10 18.43
C ARG A 15 -28.29 39.72 17.91
N ALA A 16 -28.53 39.60 16.60
CA ALA A 16 -28.96 38.39 15.95
C ALA A 16 -27.74 37.65 15.38
N ALA A 17 -27.39 36.51 15.99
CA ALA A 17 -26.27 35.67 15.56
C ALA A 17 -26.35 35.27 14.08
N LEU A 18 -27.56 35.05 13.55
CA LEU A 18 -27.79 34.73 12.13
C LEU A 18 -27.31 35.83 11.18
N ALA A 19 -27.44 37.10 11.56
CA ALA A 19 -26.97 38.21 10.72
C ALA A 19 -25.44 38.23 10.66
N THR A 20 -24.77 38.06 11.81
CA THR A 20 -23.31 37.97 11.88
C THR A 20 -22.79 36.72 11.14
N GLY A 21 -23.46 35.57 11.28
CA GLY A 21 -23.12 34.34 10.55
C GLY A 21 -23.28 34.47 9.03
N SER A 22 -24.32 35.17 8.57
CA SER A 22 -24.52 35.45 7.14
C SER A 22 -23.43 36.39 6.59
N THR A 23 -23.02 37.42 7.35
CA THR A 23 -21.87 38.26 6.98
C THR A 23 -20.56 37.47 6.97
N PHE A 24 -20.35 36.57 7.94
CA PHE A 24 -19.19 35.68 7.93
C PHE A 24 -19.16 34.80 6.69
N ALA A 25 -20.29 34.20 6.31
CA ALA A 25 -20.41 33.42 5.08
C ALA A 25 -20.10 34.28 3.84
N HIS A 26 -20.56 35.53 3.78
CA HIS A 26 -20.24 36.46 2.69
C HIS A 26 -18.73 36.67 2.52
N GLU A 27 -18.02 36.97 3.61
CA GLU A 27 -16.56 37.18 3.56
C GLU A 27 -15.82 35.88 3.20
N MET A 28 -16.29 34.73 3.68
CA MET A 28 -15.77 33.41 3.27
C MET A 28 -16.00 33.16 1.77
N GLY A 29 -17.13 33.59 1.21
CA GLY A 29 -17.41 33.52 -0.22
C GLY A 29 -16.36 34.27 -1.05
N HIS A 30 -15.98 35.47 -0.63
CA HIS A 30 -14.87 36.21 -1.25
C HIS A 30 -13.52 35.48 -1.15
N LEU A 31 -13.23 34.81 -0.01
CA LEU A 31 -12.03 33.98 0.11
C LEU A 31 -12.00 32.79 -0.85
N PHE A 32 -13.18 32.30 -1.27
CA PHE A 32 -13.36 31.30 -2.31
C PHE A 32 -13.51 31.89 -3.73
N GLY A 33 -13.26 33.19 -3.89
CA GLY A 33 -13.25 33.88 -5.18
C GLY A 33 -14.64 34.22 -5.72
N MET A 34 -15.69 34.15 -4.90
CA MET A 34 -17.03 34.57 -5.29
C MET A 34 -17.12 36.10 -5.32
N ASP A 35 -17.72 36.65 -6.37
CA ASP A 35 -18.06 38.06 -6.48
C ASP A 35 -19.50 38.34 -6.00
N HIS A 36 -19.84 39.62 -5.86
CA HIS A 36 -21.22 40.01 -5.54
C HIS A 36 -22.21 39.60 -6.63
N ASP A 37 -23.41 39.21 -6.19
CA ASP A 37 -24.49 38.82 -7.09
C ASP A 37 -24.94 39.98 -7.98
N SER A 38 -24.99 39.72 -9.28
CA SER A 38 -25.55 40.64 -10.28
C SER A 38 -27.02 40.30 -10.58
N GLY A 39 -27.71 41.17 -11.33
CA GLY A 39 -29.09 40.92 -11.76
C GLY A 39 -29.28 39.69 -12.66
N ALA A 40 -28.20 39.09 -13.16
CA ALA A 40 -28.25 37.84 -13.94
C ALA A 40 -28.22 36.57 -13.07
N CYS A 41 -27.98 36.70 -11.77
CA CYS A 41 -27.86 35.58 -10.84
C CYS A 41 -29.24 35.18 -10.31
N SER A 42 -29.53 33.88 -10.31
CA SER A 42 -30.75 33.35 -9.71
C SER A 42 -30.51 33.05 -8.23
N CYS A 43 -31.45 33.44 -7.39
CA CYS A 43 -31.39 33.26 -5.95
C CYS A 43 -32.62 32.50 -5.45
N PRO A 44 -32.46 31.41 -4.66
CA PRO A 44 -33.59 30.71 -4.04
C PRO A 44 -34.35 31.59 -3.04
N ASP A 45 -33.61 32.44 -2.33
CA ASP A 45 -34.14 33.42 -1.39
C ASP A 45 -34.43 34.77 -2.09
N SER A 46 -35.09 35.68 -1.37
CA SER A 46 -35.26 37.07 -1.84
C SER A 46 -33.93 37.82 -2.02
N ARG A 47 -32.89 37.38 -1.31
CA ARG A 47 -31.50 37.82 -1.40
C ARG A 47 -30.61 36.64 -1.04
N CYS A 48 -29.45 36.54 -1.68
CA CYS A 48 -28.47 35.49 -1.43
C CYS A 48 -27.27 36.04 -0.65
N ILE A 49 -26.44 35.15 -0.13
CA ILE A 49 -25.30 35.49 0.74
C ILE A 49 -24.37 36.50 0.07
N MET A 50 -24.11 36.38 -1.24
CA MET A 50 -23.23 37.29 -1.99
C MET A 50 -23.92 38.58 -2.48
N ALA A 51 -25.12 38.90 -1.99
CA ALA A 51 -25.69 40.21 -2.24
C ALA A 51 -24.80 41.32 -1.64
N ALA A 52 -24.63 42.43 -2.37
CA ALA A 52 -23.78 43.56 -1.95
C ALA A 52 -24.22 44.27 -0.65
N SER A 53 -25.35 43.88 -0.07
CA SER A 53 -25.83 44.38 1.23
C SER A 53 -26.67 43.34 1.94
N ILE A 54 -26.49 43.26 3.26
CA ILE A 54 -27.23 42.33 4.13
C ILE A 54 -28.61 42.88 4.49
N ASN A 55 -29.62 42.00 4.55
CA ASN A 55 -30.89 42.26 5.22
C ASN A 55 -30.82 41.67 6.64
N THR A 56 -30.76 42.52 7.66
CA THR A 56 -30.55 42.07 9.04
C THR A 56 -31.80 41.50 9.70
N LEU A 57 -33.00 41.77 9.14
CA LEU A 57 -34.26 41.22 9.62
C LEU A 57 -34.49 39.80 9.11
N ASN A 58 -34.11 39.55 7.85
CA ASN A 58 -34.13 38.23 7.23
C ASN A 58 -32.77 37.99 6.54
N PRO A 59 -31.74 37.58 7.31
CA PRO A 59 -30.42 37.31 6.76
C PRO A 59 -30.46 36.18 5.72
N PRO A 60 -29.75 36.34 4.58
CA PRO A 60 -29.73 35.32 3.55
C PRO A 60 -28.96 34.08 4.03
N GLN A 61 -29.46 32.91 3.67
CA GLN A 61 -28.86 31.61 4.02
C GLN A 61 -28.49 30.77 2.78
N GLN A 62 -28.92 31.21 1.60
CA GLN A 62 -28.69 30.49 0.34
C GLN A 62 -27.65 31.21 -0.54
N TRP A 63 -26.88 30.40 -1.27
CA TRP A 63 -25.97 30.87 -2.32
C TRP A 63 -26.73 31.08 -3.63
N SER A 64 -26.28 32.04 -4.45
CA SER A 64 -26.84 32.22 -5.79
C SER A 64 -26.25 31.21 -6.77
N THR A 65 -26.90 31.06 -7.94
CA THR A 65 -26.36 30.24 -9.04
C THR A 65 -24.99 30.72 -9.52
N CYS A 66 -24.71 32.03 -9.43
CA CYS A 66 -23.41 32.59 -9.80
C CYS A 66 -22.34 32.22 -8.79
N SER A 67 -22.63 32.35 -7.49
CA SER A 67 -21.70 32.00 -6.42
C SER A 67 -21.27 30.53 -6.51
N VAL A 68 -22.24 29.62 -6.72
CA VAL A 68 -21.98 28.18 -6.89
C VAL A 68 -21.14 27.90 -8.14
N ALA A 69 -21.45 28.54 -9.27
CA ALA A 69 -20.68 28.37 -10.50
C ALA A 69 -19.22 28.84 -10.35
N THR A 70 -19.02 30.00 -9.70
CA THR A 70 -17.68 30.53 -9.43
C THR A 70 -16.89 29.62 -8.50
N TYR A 71 -17.50 29.17 -7.39
CA TYR A 71 -16.89 28.22 -6.48
C TYR A 71 -16.43 26.95 -7.20
N ASN A 72 -17.31 26.34 -7.99
CA ASN A 72 -16.98 25.15 -8.76
C ASN A 72 -15.81 25.40 -9.75
N SER A 73 -15.79 26.57 -10.39
CA SER A 73 -14.68 26.94 -11.29
C SER A 73 -13.37 27.17 -10.54
N VAL A 74 -13.40 27.81 -9.39
CA VAL A 74 -12.21 28.06 -8.56
C VAL A 74 -11.69 26.74 -8.04
N VAL A 75 -12.52 25.95 -7.35
CA VAL A 75 -12.17 24.64 -6.82
C VAL A 75 -11.62 23.72 -7.91
N SER A 76 -12.19 23.70 -9.12
CA SER A 76 -11.66 22.88 -10.22
C SER A 76 -10.30 23.35 -10.73
N ARG A 77 -10.02 24.66 -10.74
CA ARG A 77 -8.76 25.23 -11.27
C ARG A 77 -7.61 25.19 -10.26
N THR A 78 -7.95 25.37 -8.99
CA THR A 78 -6.98 25.41 -7.89
C THR A 78 -7.10 24.17 -7.02
N PHE A 79 -7.67 23.08 -7.56
CA PHE A 79 -7.96 21.83 -6.85
C PHE A 79 -6.74 21.37 -6.06
N ASN A 80 -5.56 21.28 -6.68
CA ASN A 80 -4.32 20.87 -6.03
C ASN A 80 -3.86 21.79 -4.88
N ASN A 81 -4.27 23.05 -4.87
CA ASN A 81 -3.92 24.04 -3.84
C ASN A 81 -4.94 24.08 -2.69
N LEU A 82 -6.24 24.11 -3.00
CA LEU A 82 -7.29 24.04 -1.97
C LEU A 82 -7.37 22.65 -1.33
N ALA A 83 -7.06 21.60 -2.09
CA ALA A 83 -7.03 20.23 -1.60
C ALA A 83 -6.11 20.06 -0.39
N ARG A 84 -4.96 20.75 -0.39
CA ARG A 84 -3.93 20.54 0.63
C ARG A 84 -4.24 21.09 2.02
N CYS A 85 -5.05 22.14 2.09
CA CYS A 85 -5.31 22.89 3.32
C CYS A 85 -6.76 22.75 3.82
N LEU A 86 -7.65 22.18 3.00
CA LEU A 86 -9.09 22.08 3.31
C LEU A 86 -9.62 20.65 3.24
N HIS A 87 -8.82 19.66 2.83
CA HIS A 87 -9.25 18.25 2.89
C HIS A 87 -9.08 17.62 4.27
N ASN A 88 -8.19 18.15 5.11
CA ASN A 88 -8.03 17.65 6.47
C ASN A 88 -9.17 18.16 7.37
N VAL A 89 -9.90 17.23 7.98
CA VAL A 89 -10.90 17.55 9.00
C VAL A 89 -10.16 18.01 10.28
N PRO A 90 -10.54 19.13 10.90
CA PRO A 90 -9.92 19.59 12.14
C PRO A 90 -10.09 18.57 13.27
N SER A 91 -9.05 18.37 14.09
CA SER A 91 -9.11 17.53 15.29
C SER A 91 -9.55 18.31 16.55
N ASP A 92 -9.32 19.62 16.57
CA ASP A 92 -9.65 20.50 17.70
C ASP A 92 -10.87 21.36 17.33
N ILE A 93 -12.06 20.91 17.74
CA ILE A 93 -13.32 21.61 17.46
C ILE A 93 -13.75 22.33 18.74
N LEU A 94 -14.08 23.63 18.61
CA LEU A 94 -14.52 24.47 19.73
C LEU A 94 -16.04 24.39 19.87
N GLY A 95 -16.52 23.64 20.84
CA GLY A 95 -17.95 23.45 21.11
C GLY A 95 -18.22 22.23 21.98
N ASP A 96 -19.49 22.01 22.33
CA ASP A 96 -19.94 20.71 22.83
C ASP A 96 -20.26 19.82 21.62
N PRO A 97 -19.89 18.52 21.61
CA PRO A 97 -20.17 17.61 20.50
C PRO A 97 -21.67 17.51 20.15
N VAL A 98 -22.01 17.56 18.85
CA VAL A 98 -23.38 17.54 18.32
C VAL A 98 -23.55 16.49 17.22
N CYS A 99 -24.01 15.31 17.63
CA CYS A 99 -24.35 14.25 16.69
C CYS A 99 -25.39 14.68 15.64
N GLY A 100 -25.01 14.55 14.37
CA GLY A 100 -25.84 14.78 13.20
C GLY A 100 -25.57 16.12 12.50
N ASP A 101 -24.47 16.80 12.82
CA ASP A 101 -24.03 18.01 12.12
C ASP A 101 -23.03 17.71 10.98
N GLY A 102 -22.59 16.46 10.86
CA GLY A 102 -21.72 15.96 9.80
C GLY A 102 -20.23 16.10 10.08
N ILE A 103 -19.86 16.45 11.32
CA ILE A 103 -18.48 16.59 11.78
C ILE A 103 -18.23 15.55 12.87
N GLN A 104 -17.20 14.72 12.71
CA GLN A 104 -16.87 13.74 13.74
C GLN A 104 -16.16 14.42 14.92
N GLU A 105 -16.87 14.53 16.05
CA GLU A 105 -16.39 15.19 17.26
C GLU A 105 -16.03 14.20 18.39
N GLU A 106 -15.49 14.71 19.50
CA GLU A 106 -15.11 13.89 20.65
C GLU A 106 -16.31 13.09 21.21
N GLY A 107 -16.17 11.76 21.27
CA GLY A 107 -17.23 10.86 21.73
C GLY A 107 -18.07 10.24 20.59
N GLU A 108 -17.89 10.73 19.36
CA GLU A 108 -18.52 10.19 18.15
C GLU A 108 -17.56 9.26 17.40
N VAL A 109 -18.10 8.19 16.83
CA VAL A 109 -17.31 7.25 16.00
C VAL A 109 -17.53 7.53 14.52
N CYS A 110 -18.65 8.13 14.17
CA CYS A 110 -18.99 8.58 12.83
C CYS A 110 -20.05 9.68 12.88
N ASP A 111 -20.06 10.57 11.91
CA ASP A 111 -21.18 11.49 11.68
C ASP A 111 -21.44 11.67 10.16
N CYS A 112 -22.66 11.39 9.73
CA CYS A 112 -23.12 11.50 8.35
C CYS A 112 -24.22 12.57 8.17
N GLY A 113 -24.39 13.45 9.16
CA GLY A 113 -25.44 14.46 9.22
C GLY A 113 -26.74 13.94 9.82
N SER A 114 -27.81 14.70 9.65
CA SER A 114 -29.12 14.38 10.21
C SER A 114 -29.68 13.06 9.66
N PRO A 115 -30.57 12.35 10.39
CA PRO A 115 -31.20 11.12 9.90
C PRO A 115 -31.97 11.26 8.58
N GLN A 116 -32.33 12.47 8.18
CA GLN A 116 -33.02 12.78 6.93
C GLN A 116 -32.04 12.95 5.75
N GLU A 117 -30.81 13.37 6.02
CA GLU A 117 -29.80 13.70 5.01
C GLU A 117 -28.75 12.60 4.86
N CYS A 118 -28.54 11.79 5.91
CA CYS A 118 -27.54 10.72 5.90
C CYS A 118 -27.88 9.64 4.86
N THR A 119 -26.99 9.49 3.89
CA THR A 119 -27.01 8.41 2.89
C THR A 119 -25.93 7.35 3.14
N ASP A 120 -25.14 7.52 4.18
CA ASP A 120 -24.01 6.65 4.52
C ASP A 120 -24.50 5.36 5.19
N PRO A 121 -24.33 4.18 4.56
CA PRO A 121 -24.81 2.92 5.12
C PRO A 121 -23.96 2.44 6.31
N CYS A 122 -22.80 3.06 6.56
CA CYS A 122 -21.84 2.64 7.55
C CYS A 122 -22.03 3.34 8.91
N CYS A 123 -22.81 4.42 8.96
CA CYS A 123 -23.02 5.23 10.15
C CYS A 123 -24.50 5.28 10.56
N ASP A 124 -24.79 5.08 11.84
CA ASP A 124 -26.12 5.33 12.40
C ASP A 124 -26.26 6.80 12.79
N ALA A 125 -26.89 7.58 11.91
CA ALA A 125 -27.15 9.02 12.06
C ALA A 125 -27.90 9.42 13.35
N ARG A 126 -28.51 8.49 14.09
CA ARG A 126 -29.18 8.80 15.37
C ARG A 126 -28.25 8.68 16.57
N THR A 127 -27.18 7.91 16.42
CA THR A 127 -26.30 7.55 17.54
C THR A 127 -24.85 7.95 17.31
N CYS A 128 -24.50 8.38 16.10
CA CYS A 128 -23.13 8.74 15.68
C CYS A 128 -22.13 7.62 15.98
N ARG A 129 -22.60 6.39 15.73
CA ARG A 129 -21.83 5.15 15.87
C ARG A 129 -21.89 4.34 14.59
N LEU A 130 -20.80 3.62 14.34
CA LEU A 130 -20.73 2.68 13.23
C LEU A 130 -21.79 1.59 13.39
N VAL A 131 -22.38 1.20 12.26
CA VAL A 131 -23.25 0.04 12.21
C VAL A 131 -22.47 -1.24 12.54
N ALA A 132 -23.18 -2.31 12.93
CA ALA A 132 -22.53 -3.57 13.30
C ALA A 132 -21.59 -4.06 12.18
N GLU A 133 -20.37 -4.44 12.57
CA GLU A 133 -19.29 -4.91 11.69
C GLU A 133 -18.59 -3.86 10.81
N ALA A 134 -19.06 -2.61 10.76
CA ALA A 134 -18.33 -1.54 10.07
C ALA A 134 -17.02 -1.18 10.81
N GLN A 135 -15.96 -0.91 10.04
CA GLN A 135 -14.67 -0.41 10.52
C GLN A 135 -14.49 1.09 10.28
N CYS A 136 -15.20 1.62 9.29
CA CYS A 136 -15.13 3.01 8.85
C CYS A 136 -16.45 3.42 8.19
N HIS A 137 -16.62 4.72 7.97
CA HIS A 137 -17.79 5.26 7.26
C HIS A 137 -17.41 6.30 6.19
N LYS A 138 -16.46 7.18 6.50
CA LYS A 138 -15.95 8.25 5.62
C LYS A 138 -14.42 8.16 5.50
N GLY A 139 -13.88 8.76 4.44
CA GLY A 139 -12.43 8.82 4.17
C GLY A 139 -12.03 8.05 2.91
N GLU A 140 -10.95 8.49 2.26
CA GLU A 140 -10.46 7.94 0.99
C GLU A 140 -9.98 6.49 1.12
N CYS A 141 -9.67 6.05 2.34
CA CYS A 141 -9.27 4.69 2.68
C CYS A 141 -10.42 3.85 3.27
N CYS A 142 -11.66 4.31 3.20
CA CYS A 142 -12.84 3.49 3.45
C CYS A 142 -13.44 2.98 2.13
N ASN A 143 -13.79 1.69 2.06
CA ASN A 143 -14.49 1.13 0.90
C ASN A 143 -16.01 1.12 1.09
N SER A 144 -16.76 0.81 0.03
CA SER A 144 -18.23 0.79 0.06
C SER A 144 -18.84 -0.32 0.93
N GLN A 145 -18.02 -1.22 1.46
CA GLN A 145 -18.42 -2.28 2.39
C GLN A 145 -18.11 -1.90 3.85
N CYS A 146 -17.82 -0.64 4.12
CA CYS A 146 -17.48 -0.13 5.45
C CYS A 146 -16.22 -0.78 6.04
N ARG A 147 -15.25 -1.16 5.20
CA ARG A 147 -13.95 -1.73 5.58
C ARG A 147 -12.82 -0.81 5.17
N PHE A 148 -11.72 -0.85 5.94
CA PHE A 148 -10.50 -0.19 5.50
C PHE A 148 -10.02 -0.82 4.18
N LYS A 149 -9.58 0.03 3.25
CA LYS A 149 -8.88 -0.42 2.04
C LYS A 149 -7.56 -1.07 2.44
N ASP A 150 -7.11 -2.04 1.64
CA ASP A 150 -5.85 -2.74 1.89
C ASP A 150 -4.67 -1.76 1.97
N SER A 151 -3.66 -2.12 2.76
CA SER A 151 -2.40 -1.39 2.81
C SER A 151 -1.81 -1.27 1.40
N LEU A 152 -1.17 -0.12 1.12
CA LEU A 152 -0.63 0.22 -0.21
C LEU A 152 -1.70 0.46 -1.29
N SER A 153 -2.98 0.56 -0.93
CA SER A 153 -4.02 1.07 -1.84
C SER A 153 -3.85 2.58 -2.01
N MET A 154 -3.66 3.07 -3.24
CA MET A 154 -3.48 4.51 -3.49
C MET A 154 -4.75 5.28 -3.11
N CYS A 155 -4.62 6.26 -2.22
CA CYS A 155 -5.72 7.13 -1.80
C CYS A 155 -5.61 8.55 -2.39
N ARG A 156 -4.39 9.04 -2.65
CA ARG A 156 -4.16 10.34 -3.29
C ARG A 156 -3.10 10.24 -4.39
N PRO A 157 -3.41 10.64 -5.63
CA PRO A 157 -2.40 10.73 -6.69
C PRO A 157 -1.49 11.94 -6.48
N SER A 158 -0.28 11.87 -7.03
CA SER A 158 0.64 13.02 -7.07
C SER A 158 0.08 14.16 -7.94
N ALA A 159 0.10 15.37 -7.40
CA ALA A 159 -0.32 16.62 -8.05
C ALA A 159 0.74 17.22 -8.99
N GLY A 160 1.93 16.62 -9.08
CA GLY A 160 3.01 17.07 -9.96
C GLY A 160 4.40 16.63 -9.48
N GLN A 161 5.45 17.08 -10.16
CA GLN A 161 6.83 16.66 -9.88
C GLN A 161 7.36 16.97 -8.47
N CYS A 162 6.74 17.91 -7.76
CA CYS A 162 7.10 18.30 -6.39
C CYS A 162 6.19 17.66 -5.34
N ASP A 163 5.36 16.71 -5.73
CA ASP A 163 4.39 16.07 -4.87
C ASP A 163 4.57 14.56 -4.87
N ILE A 164 4.35 13.93 -3.72
CA ILE A 164 4.44 12.48 -3.54
C ILE A 164 3.01 11.95 -3.47
N GLU A 165 2.77 10.79 -4.06
CA GLU A 165 1.49 10.10 -3.97
C GLU A 165 1.32 9.36 -2.62
N ASP A 166 0.08 9.27 -2.11
CA ASP A 166 -0.21 8.66 -0.80
C ASP A 166 -1.00 7.36 -0.91
N TYR A 167 -0.75 6.48 0.05
CA TYR A 167 -1.33 5.15 0.12
C TYR A 167 -1.94 4.86 1.49
N CYS A 168 -3.06 4.12 1.49
CA CYS A 168 -3.72 3.65 2.69
C CYS A 168 -2.80 2.78 3.53
N THR A 169 -2.91 2.92 4.85
CA THR A 169 -2.16 2.11 5.82
C THR A 169 -2.76 0.73 6.06
N GLY A 170 -4.03 0.53 5.66
CA GLY A 170 -4.82 -0.65 6.01
C GLY A 170 -5.43 -0.61 7.43
N LEU A 171 -5.14 0.44 8.20
CA LEU A 171 -5.54 0.56 9.61
C LEU A 171 -6.37 1.82 9.90
N SER A 172 -6.51 2.71 8.92
CA SER A 172 -7.25 3.97 9.03
C SER A 172 -8.16 4.15 7.82
N SER A 173 -9.26 4.86 8.03
CA SER A 173 -10.19 5.28 6.97
C SER A 173 -9.72 6.51 6.22
N ASP A 174 -8.86 7.31 6.85
CA ASP A 174 -8.31 8.51 6.26
C ASP A 174 -7.03 8.18 5.50
N CYS A 175 -6.84 8.87 4.37
CA CYS A 175 -5.54 8.89 3.72
C CYS A 175 -4.50 9.51 4.69
N PRO A 176 -3.25 9.02 4.72
CA PRO A 176 -2.20 9.66 5.52
C PRO A 176 -2.07 11.16 5.21
N ALA A 177 -1.47 11.90 6.14
CA ALA A 177 -1.17 13.30 5.93
C ALA A 177 -0.31 13.49 4.68
N ASP A 178 -0.68 14.45 3.82
CA ASP A 178 0.01 14.76 2.57
C ASP A 178 1.47 15.17 2.86
N VAL A 179 2.39 14.34 2.38
CA VAL A 179 3.82 14.65 2.34
C VAL A 179 4.24 14.91 0.90
N PHE A 180 5.16 15.85 0.73
CA PHE A 180 5.60 16.29 -0.60
C PHE A 180 7.10 16.28 -0.72
N VAL A 181 7.59 16.42 -1.95
CA VAL A 181 9.03 16.39 -2.24
C VAL A 181 9.72 17.51 -1.48
N GLN A 182 10.85 17.19 -0.86
CA GLN A 182 11.64 18.11 -0.05
C GLN A 182 11.86 19.48 -0.73
N ASP A 183 11.64 20.55 0.03
CA ASP A 183 11.86 21.92 -0.42
C ASP A 183 13.31 22.13 -0.88
N GLY A 184 13.46 22.82 -2.02
CA GLY A 184 14.75 23.04 -2.66
C GLY A 184 15.17 21.96 -3.65
N THR A 185 14.46 20.83 -3.72
CA THR A 185 14.62 19.86 -4.81
C THR A 185 14.36 20.54 -6.16
N THR A 186 15.18 20.25 -7.18
CA THR A 186 15.02 20.88 -8.48
C THR A 186 13.80 20.37 -9.23
N CYS A 187 13.17 21.24 -10.00
CA CYS A 187 11.98 20.92 -10.79
C CYS A 187 11.97 21.67 -12.13
N ASN A 188 11.16 21.20 -13.09
CA ASN A 188 11.09 21.73 -14.45
C ASN A 188 12.47 21.76 -15.13
N ASN A 189 13.13 20.59 -15.26
CA ASN A 189 14.47 20.43 -15.87
C ASN A 189 15.55 21.30 -15.21
N ASP A 190 15.65 21.24 -13.89
CA ASP A 190 16.60 22.00 -13.06
C ASP A 190 16.49 23.53 -13.13
N GLN A 191 15.40 24.03 -13.71
CA GLN A 191 15.18 25.46 -13.84
C GLN A 191 14.60 26.09 -12.58
N TRP A 192 13.88 25.34 -11.75
CA TRP A 192 13.14 25.84 -10.58
C TRP A 192 13.38 24.95 -9.35
N TYR A 193 12.78 25.33 -8.22
CA TYR A 193 12.85 24.58 -6.97
C TYR A 193 11.44 24.24 -6.48
N CYS A 194 11.29 23.04 -5.93
CA CYS A 194 10.10 22.65 -5.17
C CYS A 194 10.02 23.49 -3.90
N PHE A 195 8.84 23.99 -3.60
CA PHE A 195 8.57 24.73 -2.38
C PHE A 195 7.12 24.51 -1.94
N SER A 196 6.94 24.03 -0.71
CA SER A 196 5.64 23.59 -0.19
C SER A 196 4.93 22.67 -1.18
N GLY A 197 5.69 21.72 -1.74
CA GLY A 197 5.23 20.70 -2.68
C GLY A 197 4.79 21.19 -4.06
N GLN A 198 5.19 22.40 -4.45
CA GLN A 198 4.89 22.96 -5.78
C GLN A 198 6.15 23.43 -6.50
N CYS A 199 6.15 23.27 -7.83
CA CYS A 199 7.21 23.83 -8.67
C CYS A 199 6.83 25.26 -9.09
N LYS A 200 6.97 26.22 -8.19
CA LYS A 200 6.44 27.57 -8.42
C LYS A 200 7.27 28.36 -9.44
N THR A 201 6.61 28.91 -10.45
CA THR A 201 7.25 29.76 -11.47
C THR A 201 6.54 31.11 -11.63
N TYR A 202 7.27 32.12 -12.13
CA TYR A 202 6.64 33.41 -12.46
C TYR A 202 5.54 33.27 -13.50
N ASN A 203 5.72 32.41 -14.52
CA ASN A 203 4.74 32.25 -15.58
C ASN A 203 3.44 31.64 -15.05
N GLU A 204 3.51 30.64 -14.18
CA GLU A 204 2.31 30.05 -13.57
C GLU A 204 1.54 31.08 -12.75
N GLN A 205 2.24 31.90 -11.97
CA GLN A 205 1.60 32.99 -11.22
C GLN A 205 0.96 34.02 -12.16
N CYS A 206 1.68 34.49 -13.19
CA CYS A 206 1.16 35.44 -14.16
C CYS A 206 -0.04 34.89 -14.95
N GLN A 207 -0.01 33.60 -15.30
CA GLN A 207 -1.13 32.95 -15.98
C GLN A 207 -2.35 32.84 -15.07
N ARG A 208 -2.15 32.49 -13.79
CA ARG A 208 -3.23 32.34 -12.80
C ARG A 208 -3.95 33.66 -12.52
N HIS A 209 -3.23 34.77 -12.42
CA HIS A 209 -3.80 36.06 -12.03
C HIS A 209 -4.12 36.98 -13.21
N PHE A 210 -3.37 36.89 -14.30
CA PHE A 210 -3.42 37.88 -15.39
C PHE A 210 -3.57 37.24 -16.78
N LEU A 211 -3.66 35.91 -16.88
CA LEU A 211 -3.75 35.18 -18.15
C LEU A 211 -2.63 35.56 -19.13
N THR A 212 -1.43 35.84 -18.61
CA THR A 212 -0.26 36.29 -19.37
C THR A 212 1.03 35.65 -18.85
N ASN A 213 2.12 35.82 -19.59
CA ASN A 213 3.44 35.33 -19.21
C ASN A 213 4.25 36.39 -18.47
N LYS A 214 5.34 35.96 -17.82
CA LYS A 214 6.30 36.84 -17.18
C LYS A 214 6.82 37.89 -18.16
N GLY A 215 6.87 39.14 -17.69
CA GLY A 215 7.60 40.21 -18.37
C GLY A 215 9.10 39.95 -18.43
N HIS A 216 9.80 40.78 -19.19
CA HIS A 216 11.26 40.69 -19.31
C HIS A 216 11.95 41.03 -17.97
N ASP A 217 13.12 40.44 -17.70
CA ASP A 217 13.82 40.57 -16.42
C ASP A 217 14.16 42.02 -16.05
N ASN A 218 14.36 42.88 -17.04
CA ASN A 218 14.60 44.32 -16.83
C ASN A 218 13.40 45.04 -16.20
N CYS A 219 12.17 44.53 -16.31
CA CYS A 219 11.01 45.12 -15.64
C CYS A 219 11.12 45.04 -14.11
N PHE A 220 11.90 44.10 -13.58
CA PHE A 220 12.10 43.97 -12.14
C PHE A 220 13.01 45.05 -11.53
N SER A 221 13.69 45.86 -12.35
CA SER A 221 14.48 46.99 -11.82
C SER A 221 13.60 48.09 -11.22
N PHE A 222 12.37 48.28 -11.72
CA PHE A 222 11.42 49.26 -11.18
C PHE A 222 11.03 48.99 -9.72
N ASN A 223 11.29 47.79 -9.21
CA ASN A 223 10.99 47.45 -7.83
C ASN A 223 11.89 48.19 -6.83
N THR A 224 13.03 48.72 -7.28
CA THR A 224 13.88 49.57 -6.44
C THR A 224 13.29 50.96 -6.20
N ASP A 225 12.24 51.34 -6.93
CA ASP A 225 11.62 52.66 -6.78
C ASP A 225 10.82 52.76 -5.48
N GLY A 226 10.36 51.63 -4.92
CA GLY A 226 9.51 51.63 -3.73
C GLY A 226 8.20 52.39 -3.99
N SER A 227 7.60 52.16 -5.16
CA SER A 227 6.36 52.79 -5.59
C SER A 227 5.19 51.81 -5.52
N HIS A 228 3.96 52.30 -5.73
CA HIS A 228 2.78 51.46 -5.78
C HIS A 228 2.89 50.31 -6.81
N PHE A 229 3.58 50.54 -7.93
CA PHE A 229 3.72 49.56 -9.02
C PHE A 229 5.05 48.78 -8.99
N GLY A 230 5.95 49.10 -8.07
CA GLY A 230 7.25 48.44 -7.96
C GLY A 230 7.79 48.55 -6.54
N ASN A 231 7.62 47.47 -5.77
CA ASN A 231 7.98 47.41 -4.35
C ASN A 231 8.19 45.97 -3.87
N CYS A 232 8.73 45.84 -2.66
CA CYS A 232 8.90 44.59 -1.91
C CYS A 232 7.91 44.55 -0.73
N GLY A 233 6.65 44.93 -0.98
CA GLY A 233 5.60 45.01 0.04
C GLY A 233 5.40 46.41 0.61
N SER A 234 4.57 46.50 1.65
CA SER A 234 4.25 47.74 2.34
C SER A 234 4.31 47.54 3.85
N ASP A 235 4.73 48.57 4.59
CA ASP A 235 4.67 48.63 6.05
C ASP A 235 3.33 49.18 6.58
N GLY A 236 2.34 49.37 5.70
CA GLY A 236 1.04 49.98 6.00
C GLY A 236 0.98 51.50 5.84
N THR A 237 2.13 52.17 5.66
CA THR A 237 2.21 53.62 5.44
C THR A 237 2.96 54.00 4.15
N SER A 238 3.93 53.18 3.76
CA SER A 238 4.77 53.39 2.59
C SER A 238 5.06 52.08 1.88
N TYR A 239 5.50 52.17 0.62
CA TYR A 239 5.95 51.03 -0.16
C TYR A 239 7.45 50.82 0.06
N ILE A 240 7.84 49.57 0.31
CA ILE A 240 9.22 49.21 0.62
C ILE A 240 10.00 49.08 -0.68
N SER A 241 11.03 49.89 -0.86
CA SER A 241 11.97 49.74 -1.98
C SER A 241 12.72 48.40 -1.87
N CYS A 242 12.79 47.68 -2.99
CA CYS A 242 13.51 46.44 -3.07
C CYS A 242 15.03 46.64 -3.05
N ARG A 243 15.75 45.64 -2.51
CA ARG A 243 17.21 45.57 -2.70
C ARG A 243 17.53 45.36 -4.19
N PRO A 244 18.64 45.90 -4.72
CA PRO A 244 19.07 45.62 -6.09
C PRO A 244 19.14 44.10 -6.31
N HIS A 245 18.54 43.60 -7.39
CA HIS A 245 18.38 42.18 -7.74
C HIS A 245 17.32 41.39 -6.93
N ALA A 246 16.40 42.06 -6.21
CA ALA A 246 15.18 41.42 -5.71
C ALA A 246 14.09 41.47 -6.80
N PHE A 247 13.60 40.29 -7.19
CA PHE A 247 12.68 40.08 -8.31
C PHE A 247 11.21 40.03 -7.81
N THR A 248 10.54 41.18 -7.62
CA THR A 248 9.09 41.21 -7.27
C THR A 248 8.30 42.30 -8.04
N THR A 249 7.79 42.06 -9.25
CA THR A 249 6.93 43.05 -9.97
C THR A 249 5.44 42.85 -9.66
N TYR A 250 4.76 43.92 -9.22
CA TYR A 250 3.30 44.01 -9.06
C TYR A 250 2.65 44.59 -10.32
N VAL A 251 1.54 44.00 -10.80
CA VAL A 251 0.69 44.59 -11.86
C VAL A 251 -0.77 44.43 -11.46
N GLY A 252 -1.45 45.52 -11.11
CA GLY A 252 -2.92 45.52 -10.91
C GLY A 252 -3.38 46.66 -10.00
N ALA A 253 -4.52 47.28 -10.29
CA ALA A 253 -5.09 48.30 -9.42
C ALA A 253 -5.92 47.66 -8.30
N ASP A 254 -5.82 48.21 -7.09
CA ASP A 254 -6.77 48.07 -5.96
C ASP A 254 -6.83 46.76 -5.15
N ILE A 255 -5.87 45.83 -5.27
CA ILE A 255 -5.76 44.69 -4.31
C ILE A 255 -4.29 44.45 -3.95
N VAL A 256 -3.94 44.64 -2.68
CA VAL A 256 -2.56 44.60 -2.17
C VAL A 256 -1.86 43.22 -2.32
N SER A 257 -2.58 42.12 -2.61
CA SER A 257 -1.99 40.78 -2.79
C SER A 257 -2.74 39.93 -3.83
N PRO A 258 -2.49 40.15 -5.13
CA PRO A 258 -2.11 39.00 -5.96
C PRO A 258 -0.89 39.23 -6.87
N GLY A 259 -0.33 40.45 -6.91
CA GLY A 259 0.76 40.78 -7.83
C GLY A 259 2.18 40.58 -7.29
N LEU A 260 2.36 40.42 -5.98
CA LEU A 260 3.68 40.17 -5.39
C LEU A 260 4.14 38.73 -5.68
N VAL A 261 5.42 38.54 -5.99
CA VAL A 261 5.98 37.22 -6.31
C VAL A 261 5.85 36.29 -5.09
N GLU A 262 5.32 35.10 -5.33
CA GLU A 262 5.08 34.09 -4.28
C GLU A 262 6.37 33.56 -3.65
N ASP A 263 6.29 33.19 -2.36
CA ASP A 263 7.36 32.47 -1.67
C ASP A 263 7.64 31.12 -2.35
N GLY A 264 8.92 30.77 -2.46
CA GLY A 264 9.43 29.57 -3.12
C GLY A 264 9.84 29.77 -4.58
N VAL A 265 9.44 30.88 -5.21
CA VAL A 265 9.84 31.16 -6.60
C VAL A 265 11.34 31.40 -6.67
N LYS A 266 12.03 30.72 -7.59
CA LYS A 266 13.48 30.88 -7.77
C LYS A 266 13.85 32.31 -8.19
N CYS A 267 14.81 32.88 -7.47
CA CYS A 267 15.36 34.22 -7.73
C CYS A 267 16.87 34.20 -7.95
N GLY A 268 17.53 33.06 -7.76
CA GLY A 268 18.96 32.89 -7.99
C GLY A 268 19.40 31.43 -7.82
N ARG A 269 20.70 31.19 -7.97
CA ARG A 269 21.28 29.87 -7.68
C ARG A 269 21.25 29.63 -6.16
N ASN A 270 20.57 28.56 -5.73
CA ASN A 270 20.33 28.24 -4.31
C ASN A 270 19.63 29.37 -3.56
N LYS A 271 18.79 30.14 -4.26
CA LYS A 271 17.98 31.22 -3.68
C LYS A 271 16.54 31.16 -4.17
N TRP A 272 15.61 31.42 -3.28
CA TRP A 272 14.19 31.62 -3.59
C TRP A 272 13.68 32.90 -2.94
N CYS A 273 12.54 33.38 -3.44
CA CYS A 273 11.78 34.42 -2.77
C CYS A 273 11.21 33.86 -1.47
N TYR A 274 11.41 34.56 -0.37
CA TYR A 274 10.77 34.27 0.92
C TYR A 274 10.57 35.59 1.67
N GLU A 275 9.32 35.89 2.04
CA GLU A 275 8.92 37.17 2.65
C GLU A 275 9.43 38.37 1.83
N GLN A 276 9.17 38.35 0.51
CA GLN A 276 9.58 39.39 -0.45
C GLN A 276 11.08 39.67 -0.54
N GLN A 277 11.91 38.72 -0.13
CA GLN A 277 13.37 38.81 -0.25
C GLN A 277 13.93 37.59 -0.97
N CYS A 278 14.94 37.81 -1.82
CA CYS A 278 15.69 36.71 -2.42
C CYS A 278 16.69 36.17 -1.39
N ARG A 279 16.30 35.11 -0.68
CA ARG A 279 17.08 34.52 0.42
C ARG A 279 17.78 33.24 -0.04
N ASP A 280 18.97 33.01 0.51
CA ASP A 280 19.64 31.72 0.37
C ASP A 280 18.86 30.64 1.12
N PHE A 281 18.87 29.43 0.58
CA PHE A 281 18.36 28.25 1.27
C PHE A 281 19.41 27.13 1.27
N SER A 282 19.27 26.25 2.24
CA SER A 282 20.06 25.02 2.35
C SER A 282 19.10 23.85 2.46
N VAL A 283 19.36 22.81 1.66
CA VAL A 283 18.61 21.56 1.71
C VAL A 283 19.29 20.64 2.72
N THR A 284 18.54 20.15 3.71
CA THR A 284 19.06 19.14 4.65
C THR A 284 19.37 17.86 3.88
N PRO A 285 20.51 17.20 4.11
CA PRO A 285 20.79 15.92 3.44
C PRO A 285 19.79 14.84 3.86
N CYS A 286 19.08 14.29 2.88
CA CYS A 286 18.20 13.16 3.10
C CYS A 286 18.94 11.87 3.48
N PRO A 287 18.28 10.92 4.15
CA PRO A 287 18.86 9.63 4.50
C PRO A 287 19.39 8.88 3.27
N ARG A 288 20.57 8.29 3.40
CA ARG A 288 21.20 7.46 2.37
C ARG A 288 21.33 6.03 2.85
N GLY A 289 20.99 5.10 1.96
CA GLY A 289 21.08 3.68 2.23
C GLY A 289 22.51 3.14 2.12
N PRO A 290 22.68 1.82 2.29
CA PRO A 290 23.97 1.14 2.16
C PRO A 290 24.65 1.30 0.79
N ASN A 291 23.88 1.57 -0.27
CA ASN A 291 24.37 1.85 -1.62
C ASN A 291 24.79 3.32 -1.84
N ALA A 292 24.76 4.15 -0.80
CA ALA A 292 25.02 5.60 -0.82
C ALA A 292 24.03 6.43 -1.67
N GLU A 293 22.95 5.83 -2.17
CA GLU A 293 21.86 6.55 -2.85
C GLU A 293 20.87 7.11 -1.82
N ILE A 294 20.27 8.25 -2.15
CA ILE A 294 19.19 8.84 -1.34
C ILE A 294 18.03 7.84 -1.33
N CYS A 295 17.55 7.51 -0.13
CA CYS A 295 16.50 6.51 0.08
C CYS A 295 16.76 5.17 -0.65
N SER A 296 18.02 4.74 -0.68
CA SER A 296 18.48 3.53 -1.38
C SER A 296 18.10 3.43 -2.86
N GLY A 297 17.69 4.54 -3.49
CA GLY A 297 17.12 4.56 -4.83
C GLY A 297 15.67 4.04 -4.91
N ASN A 298 15.07 3.66 -3.79
CA ASN A 298 13.73 3.06 -3.70
C ASN A 298 12.73 3.95 -2.96
N GLY A 299 12.96 5.26 -2.94
CA GLY A 299 12.08 6.21 -2.26
C GLY A 299 12.32 7.64 -2.72
N LYS A 300 11.41 8.53 -2.31
CA LYS A 300 11.51 9.98 -2.49
C LYS A 300 11.77 10.62 -1.12
N CYS A 301 12.63 11.62 -1.09
CA CYS A 301 12.81 12.40 0.12
C CYS A 301 11.70 13.44 0.27
N ASN A 302 11.05 13.45 1.43
CA ASN A 302 9.93 14.32 1.71
C ASN A 302 10.36 15.61 2.44
N ASN A 303 9.39 16.50 2.66
CA ASN A 303 9.56 17.78 3.34
C ASN A 303 9.93 17.71 4.82
N ASP A 304 9.83 16.53 5.44
CA ASP A 304 10.26 16.29 6.82
C ASP A 304 11.70 15.72 6.89
N ASP A 305 12.43 15.80 5.78
CA ASP A 305 13.78 15.24 5.62
C ASP A 305 13.83 13.71 5.82
N GLN A 306 12.71 13.02 5.55
CA GLN A 306 12.56 11.56 5.67
C GLN A 306 12.34 10.90 4.31
N CYS A 307 12.59 9.59 4.24
CA CYS A 307 12.33 8.82 3.03
C CYS A 307 10.90 8.30 3.00
N THR A 308 10.12 8.73 2.01
CA THR A 308 8.87 8.07 1.63
C THR A 308 9.19 6.97 0.61
N CYS A 309 9.04 5.72 1.02
CA CYS A 309 9.43 4.57 0.21
C CYS A 309 8.43 4.28 -0.93
N LEU A 310 8.96 3.84 -2.07
CA LEU A 310 8.16 3.31 -3.17
C LEU A 310 7.43 2.04 -2.70
N ASN A 311 6.29 1.74 -3.33
CA ASN A 311 5.43 0.62 -2.96
C ASN A 311 6.21 -0.67 -2.74
N GLY A 312 6.02 -1.23 -1.54
CA GLY A 312 6.67 -2.44 -1.10
C GLY A 312 8.00 -2.21 -0.36
N PHE A 313 8.72 -1.11 -0.57
CA PHE A 313 9.93 -0.85 0.20
C PHE A 313 9.61 -0.29 1.59
N SER A 314 10.47 -0.61 2.55
CA SER A 314 10.35 -0.13 3.93
C SER A 314 11.71 0.15 4.57
N GLY A 315 11.70 0.59 5.83
CA GLY A 315 12.89 1.06 6.53
C GLY A 315 13.11 2.56 6.37
N SER A 316 13.89 3.16 7.27
CA SER A 316 14.16 4.60 7.27
C SER A 316 14.94 5.09 6.05
N THR A 317 15.57 4.18 5.30
CA THR A 317 16.27 4.50 4.04
C THR A 317 15.76 3.71 2.85
N CYS A 318 14.58 3.08 2.93
CA CYS A 318 13.96 2.27 1.87
C CYS A 318 14.86 1.13 1.34
N GLU A 319 15.71 0.59 2.21
CA GLU A 319 16.61 -0.51 1.91
C GLU A 319 15.93 -1.88 2.03
N ILE A 320 14.85 -1.96 2.80
CA ILE A 320 14.14 -3.21 3.07
C ILE A 320 13.20 -3.44 1.90
N ARG A 321 13.36 -4.59 1.24
CA ARG A 321 12.53 -5.00 0.11
C ARG A 321 11.11 -5.35 0.56
N PRO A 322 10.13 -5.27 -0.36
CA PRO A 322 8.80 -5.79 -0.08
C PRO A 322 8.83 -7.23 0.40
N ILE A 323 7.94 -7.52 1.34
CA ILE A 323 7.43 -8.86 1.56
C ILE A 323 6.59 -9.18 0.30
N ILE A 324 7.27 -9.63 -0.74
CA ILE A 324 6.64 -10.10 -1.97
C ILE A 324 6.05 -11.45 -1.61
N ASN A 325 4.75 -11.66 -1.84
CA ASN A 325 4.19 -13.00 -1.75
C ASN A 325 4.45 -13.73 -3.07
N GLU A 326 5.61 -14.37 -3.20
CA GLU A 326 6.00 -15.04 -4.44
C GLU A 326 5.06 -16.19 -4.80
N CYS A 327 4.43 -16.80 -3.78
CA CYS A 327 3.43 -17.86 -3.94
C CYS A 327 2.18 -17.36 -4.67
N ALA A 328 1.65 -16.19 -4.30
CA ALA A 328 0.48 -15.58 -4.91
C ALA A 328 0.76 -15.07 -6.33
N LEU A 329 2.00 -14.61 -6.58
CA LEU A 329 2.42 -14.12 -7.88
C LEU A 329 2.86 -15.23 -8.86
N GLY A 330 3.00 -16.48 -8.39
CA GLY A 330 3.41 -17.61 -9.23
C GLY A 330 4.86 -17.53 -9.72
N ILE A 331 5.72 -16.79 -9.03
CA ILE A 331 7.13 -16.58 -9.40
C ILE A 331 8.11 -17.41 -8.54
N HIS A 332 7.60 -18.39 -7.79
CA HIS A 332 8.32 -19.16 -6.78
C HIS A 332 9.03 -20.43 -7.30
N ASN A 333 8.69 -20.92 -8.50
CA ASN A 333 9.29 -22.12 -9.11
C ASN A 333 9.27 -23.43 -8.28
N CYS A 334 8.61 -23.49 -7.13
CA CYS A 334 8.38 -24.74 -6.38
C CYS A 334 7.64 -25.78 -7.24
N GLU A 335 8.13 -27.02 -7.29
CA GLU A 335 7.50 -28.11 -8.05
C GLU A 335 6.12 -28.48 -7.50
N HIS A 336 5.96 -28.46 -6.17
CA HIS A 336 4.72 -28.83 -5.50
C HIS A 336 4.07 -27.67 -4.73
N VAL A 337 4.48 -27.42 -3.49
CA VAL A 337 3.83 -26.48 -2.58
C VAL A 337 4.76 -25.29 -2.35
N CYS A 338 4.23 -24.08 -2.50
CA CYS A 338 4.89 -22.85 -2.06
C CYS A 338 4.32 -22.41 -0.73
N ILE A 339 5.18 -22.11 0.23
CA ILE A 339 4.81 -21.56 1.54
C ILE A 339 5.44 -20.18 1.65
N ASP A 340 4.58 -19.17 1.73
CA ASP A 340 4.98 -17.77 1.90
C ASP A 340 5.54 -17.53 3.30
N THR A 341 6.60 -16.74 3.41
CA THR A 341 7.26 -16.40 4.68
C THR A 341 7.51 -14.89 4.76
N LEU A 342 7.77 -14.36 5.95
CA LEU A 342 7.93 -12.91 6.16
C LEU A 342 9.08 -12.27 5.37
N GLU A 343 10.05 -13.05 4.89
CA GLU A 343 11.25 -12.53 4.20
C GLU A 343 11.43 -13.08 2.76
N ALA A 344 10.63 -14.07 2.34
CA ALA A 344 10.69 -14.75 1.02
C ALA A 344 9.60 -15.85 0.96
N PHE A 345 9.89 -16.98 0.30
CA PHE A 345 9.11 -18.21 0.33
C PHE A 345 10.00 -19.43 0.58
N VAL A 346 9.38 -20.55 0.97
CA VAL A 346 10.03 -21.88 1.00
C VAL A 346 9.18 -22.88 0.22
N CYS A 347 9.84 -23.78 -0.52
CA CYS A 347 9.15 -24.87 -1.18
C CYS A 347 8.97 -26.05 -0.23
N ALA A 348 7.82 -26.71 -0.33
CA ALA A 348 7.52 -27.94 0.35
C ALA A 348 6.99 -28.96 -0.66
N CYS A 349 7.17 -30.24 -0.33
CA CYS A 349 6.73 -31.33 -1.18
C CYS A 349 5.43 -31.94 -0.66
N ASN A 350 4.60 -32.43 -1.58
CA ASN A 350 3.43 -33.22 -1.24
C ASN A 350 3.85 -34.48 -0.46
N PHE A 351 2.93 -35.03 0.33
CA PHE A 351 3.17 -36.26 1.12
C PHE A 351 3.81 -37.36 0.28
N GLY A 352 4.86 -38.01 0.81
CA GLY A 352 5.59 -39.08 0.10
C GLY A 352 6.70 -38.60 -0.85
N TYR A 353 7.00 -37.31 -0.86
CA TYR A 353 8.15 -36.70 -1.54
C TYR A 353 9.05 -35.97 -0.53
N ILE A 354 10.34 -35.88 -0.85
CA ILE A 354 11.32 -35.05 -0.15
C ILE A 354 11.80 -33.92 -1.05
N LEU A 355 12.13 -32.79 -0.42
CA LEU A 355 12.67 -31.62 -1.11
C LEU A 355 14.15 -31.87 -1.45
N GLU A 356 14.50 -31.62 -2.70
CA GLU A 356 15.87 -31.74 -3.19
C GLU A 356 16.77 -30.62 -2.66
N SER A 357 18.08 -30.82 -2.84
CA SER A 357 19.09 -29.84 -2.41
C SER A 357 19.03 -28.48 -3.12
N ASP A 358 18.32 -28.39 -4.25
CA ASP A 358 18.05 -27.14 -4.96
C ASP A 358 16.97 -26.28 -4.28
N GLY A 359 16.29 -26.82 -3.27
CA GLY A 359 15.23 -26.14 -2.53
C GLY A 359 13.93 -25.93 -3.30
N HIS A 360 13.76 -26.54 -4.49
CA HIS A 360 12.60 -26.32 -5.37
C HIS A 360 11.98 -27.62 -5.89
N SER A 361 12.81 -28.60 -6.24
CA SER A 361 12.38 -29.87 -6.83
C SER A 361 12.00 -30.88 -5.75
N CYS A 362 11.08 -31.78 -6.08
CA CYS A 362 10.56 -32.79 -5.19
C CYS A 362 10.76 -34.20 -5.77
N THR A 363 11.52 -35.04 -5.07
CA THR A 363 11.71 -36.44 -5.47
C THR A 363 11.02 -37.38 -4.50
N LEU A 364 10.69 -38.58 -5.00
CA LEU A 364 9.92 -39.56 -4.25
C LEU A 364 10.70 -40.03 -3.02
N ASP A 365 10.08 -39.99 -1.84
CA ASP A 365 10.69 -40.37 -0.56
C ASP A 365 10.71 -41.90 -0.39
N CYS A 366 11.46 -42.58 -1.26
CA CYS A 366 11.64 -44.01 -1.17
C CYS A 366 12.88 -44.54 -1.89
N GLY A 367 13.28 -45.76 -1.50
CA GLY A 367 14.51 -46.40 -1.97
C GLY A 367 15.72 -46.06 -1.09
N GLY A 368 16.92 -46.42 -1.56
CA GLY A 368 18.19 -46.11 -0.90
C GLY A 368 19.02 -47.34 -0.55
N ARG A 369 20.11 -47.14 0.21
CA ARG A 369 21.06 -48.20 0.57
C ARG A 369 21.10 -48.42 2.07
N LEU A 370 20.88 -49.66 2.50
CA LEU A 370 20.91 -50.10 3.90
C LEU A 370 22.15 -50.97 4.12
N THR A 371 23.05 -50.55 5.01
CA THR A 371 24.30 -51.27 5.31
C THR A 371 24.42 -51.73 6.75
N ALA A 372 23.46 -51.36 7.61
CA ALA A 372 23.41 -51.78 9.00
C ALA A 372 22.88 -53.21 9.15
N ILE A 373 23.32 -53.91 10.21
CA ILE A 373 22.88 -55.29 10.54
C ILE A 373 21.38 -55.41 10.88
N SER A 374 20.69 -54.29 11.08
CA SER A 374 19.24 -54.24 11.26
C SER A 374 18.73 -52.86 10.85
N GLY A 375 17.47 -52.79 10.46
CA GLY A 375 16.84 -51.54 10.05
C GLY A 375 15.41 -51.75 9.59
N SER A 376 14.84 -50.73 8.97
CA SER A 376 13.53 -50.85 8.33
C SER A 376 13.41 -49.85 7.19
N PHE A 377 12.62 -50.19 6.19
CA PHE A 377 12.20 -49.26 5.14
C PHE A 377 10.68 -49.31 4.98
N GLN A 378 10.15 -48.30 4.31
CA GLN A 378 8.73 -48.04 4.23
C GLN A 378 8.42 -47.59 2.81
N THR A 379 7.21 -47.83 2.33
CA THR A 379 6.78 -47.26 1.05
C THR A 379 6.59 -45.74 1.19
N PRO A 380 6.74 -44.96 0.11
CA PRO A 380 6.63 -43.51 0.18
C PRO A 380 5.25 -43.11 0.71
N GLY A 381 5.21 -42.18 1.66
CA GLY A 381 3.97 -41.64 2.22
C GLY A 381 3.37 -42.41 3.41
N TRP A 382 3.96 -43.52 3.89
CA TRP A 382 3.47 -44.25 5.08
C TRP A 382 3.30 -43.31 6.30
N PRO A 383 2.20 -43.40 7.08
CA PRO A 383 1.11 -44.37 7.02
C PRO A 383 -0.02 -44.03 6.02
N ASN A 384 0.13 -42.98 5.22
CA ASN A 384 -0.84 -42.57 4.20
C ASN A 384 -0.59 -43.29 2.86
N ALA A 385 -1.45 -43.07 1.88
CA ALA A 385 -1.26 -43.58 0.52
C ALA A 385 -0.08 -42.89 -0.17
N TYR A 386 0.66 -43.63 -1.00
CA TYR A 386 1.74 -43.10 -1.82
C TYR A 386 1.21 -42.14 -2.91
N PRO A 387 2.02 -41.17 -3.38
CA PRO A 387 1.48 -39.98 -4.04
C PRO A 387 1.45 -39.97 -5.58
N SER A 388 2.00 -40.96 -6.29
CA SER A 388 2.11 -40.93 -7.76
C SER A 388 1.51 -42.13 -8.49
N GLU A 389 1.28 -41.91 -9.80
CA GLU A 389 1.00 -42.96 -10.77
C GLU A 389 2.31 -43.66 -11.17
N ASN A 390 2.38 -45.00 -11.09
CA ASN A 390 3.47 -45.82 -11.63
C ASN A 390 4.88 -45.44 -11.14
N PHE A 391 5.11 -45.51 -9.84
CA PHE A 391 6.46 -45.34 -9.28
C PHE A 391 7.11 -46.68 -8.95
N ARG A 392 8.44 -46.64 -8.90
CA ARG A 392 9.28 -47.78 -8.56
C ARG A 392 10.32 -47.35 -7.54
N CYS A 393 10.23 -47.90 -6.33
CA CYS A 393 11.23 -47.72 -5.28
C CYS A 393 12.19 -48.91 -5.29
N GLU A 394 13.47 -48.64 -5.07
CA GLU A 394 14.50 -49.68 -5.01
C GLU A 394 15.39 -49.50 -3.79
N TRP A 395 15.42 -50.52 -2.93
CA TRP A 395 16.32 -50.58 -1.79
C TRP A 395 17.41 -51.63 -2.04
N ILE A 396 18.65 -51.22 -1.81
CA ILE A 396 19.82 -52.11 -1.85
C ILE A 396 20.28 -52.35 -0.41
N ILE A 397 20.20 -53.59 0.04
CA ILE A 397 20.69 -54.01 1.35
C ILE A 397 22.02 -54.70 1.12
N ASP A 398 23.09 -54.21 1.72
CA ASP A 398 24.44 -54.74 1.52
C ASP A 398 25.23 -54.56 2.82
N VAL A 399 25.25 -55.64 3.60
CA VAL A 399 25.84 -55.64 4.93
C VAL A 399 27.16 -56.39 4.89
N SER A 400 28.23 -55.76 5.37
CA SER A 400 29.57 -56.34 5.38
C SER A 400 29.69 -57.44 6.43
N GLY A 401 29.87 -58.70 5.98
CA GLY A 401 30.02 -59.87 6.84
C GLY A 401 29.51 -61.16 6.21
N ALA A 402 29.59 -62.28 6.93
CA ALA A 402 28.93 -63.53 6.56
C ALA A 402 27.62 -63.65 7.36
N GLY A 403 26.50 -63.88 6.66
CA GLY A 403 25.16 -63.99 7.26
C GLY A 403 24.07 -63.94 6.18
N SER A 404 22.84 -64.23 6.57
CA SER A 404 21.65 -64.06 5.72
C SER A 404 20.83 -62.84 6.16
N ILE A 405 20.12 -62.21 5.23
CA ILE A 405 19.20 -61.12 5.51
C ILE A 405 17.79 -61.71 5.62
N GLU A 406 17.14 -61.43 6.74
CA GLU A 406 15.74 -61.73 7.00
C GLU A 406 14.89 -60.46 6.89
N PHE A 407 13.81 -60.56 6.12
CA PHE A 407 12.79 -59.53 6.00
C PHE A 407 11.53 -59.95 6.74
N THR A 408 11.03 -59.02 7.55
CA THR A 408 9.78 -59.18 8.31
C THR A 408 8.85 -58.02 7.98
N MET A 409 7.55 -58.29 7.83
CA MET A 409 6.55 -57.26 7.56
C MET A 409 5.73 -56.97 8.82
N ASP A 410 5.32 -55.72 8.99
CA ASP A 410 4.38 -55.34 10.04
C ASP A 410 3.01 -56.01 9.80
N GLN A 411 2.71 -57.03 10.62
CA GLN A 411 1.47 -57.82 10.52
C GLN A 411 0.20 -56.98 10.70
N THR A 412 0.28 -55.84 11.38
CA THR A 412 -0.88 -54.98 11.68
C THR A 412 -1.12 -53.89 10.63
N ALA A 413 -0.09 -53.57 9.84
CA ALA A 413 -0.09 -52.44 8.91
C ALA A 413 0.21 -52.84 7.44
N PHE A 414 0.21 -54.14 7.12
CA PHE A 414 0.43 -54.64 5.75
C PHE A 414 -0.86 -54.79 4.92
N GLY A 415 -0.79 -54.39 3.65
CA GLY A 415 -1.97 -54.19 2.81
C GLY A 415 -1.78 -53.71 1.36
N ILE A 416 -0.88 -54.29 0.54
CA ILE A 416 -0.56 -53.85 -0.84
C ILE A 416 -1.79 -54.08 -1.71
N LEU A 417 -2.13 -53.17 -2.61
CA LEU A 417 -3.26 -53.43 -3.50
C LEU A 417 -2.86 -54.46 -4.58
N GLY A 418 -3.35 -55.68 -4.40
CA GLY A 418 -3.16 -56.76 -5.35
C GLY A 418 -3.75 -58.06 -4.82
N ASN A 419 -3.88 -59.03 -5.71
CA ASN A 419 -4.31 -60.37 -5.36
C ASN A 419 -3.12 -61.34 -5.50
N PRO A 420 -2.61 -61.94 -4.40
CA PRO A 420 -1.54 -62.92 -4.44
C PRO A 420 -1.82 -64.10 -5.38
N LEU A 421 -3.07 -64.53 -5.51
CA LEU A 421 -3.48 -65.64 -6.40
C LEU A 421 -3.26 -65.33 -7.88
N SER A 422 -3.11 -64.05 -8.24
CA SER A 422 -2.84 -63.58 -9.60
C SER A 422 -1.39 -63.15 -9.84
N SER A 423 -0.47 -63.51 -8.93
CA SER A 423 0.95 -63.12 -9.01
C SER A 423 1.17 -61.59 -9.01
N CYS A 424 0.31 -60.85 -8.31
CA CYS A 424 0.44 -59.42 -8.05
C CYS A 424 0.74 -58.57 -9.30
N PRO A 425 -0.21 -58.48 -10.26
CA PRO A 425 0.03 -57.87 -11.58
C PRO A 425 0.19 -56.34 -11.53
N THR A 426 -0.30 -55.68 -10.47
CA THR A 426 -0.27 -54.23 -10.28
C THR A 426 0.78 -53.84 -9.25
N ASP A 427 0.41 -53.83 -7.97
CA ASP A 427 1.26 -53.32 -6.90
C ASP A 427 1.87 -54.51 -6.18
N TYR A 428 3.17 -54.44 -5.95
CA TYR A 428 3.91 -55.54 -5.32
C TYR A 428 5.21 -55.09 -4.70
N LEU A 429 5.63 -55.83 -3.67
CA LEU A 429 6.99 -55.87 -3.18
C LEU A 429 7.67 -57.13 -3.70
N GLN A 430 8.83 -56.96 -4.33
CA GLN A 430 9.64 -58.03 -4.87
C GLN A 430 10.99 -58.07 -4.17
N PHE A 431 11.37 -59.24 -3.67
CA PHE A 431 12.64 -59.47 -2.99
C PHE A 431 13.58 -60.26 -3.90
N PHE A 432 14.86 -59.93 -3.87
CA PHE A 432 15.92 -60.57 -4.65
C PHE A 432 17.13 -60.90 -3.76
N ASP A 433 17.75 -62.06 -4.01
CA ASP A 433 19.00 -62.48 -3.37
C ASP A 433 20.21 -61.92 -4.13
N GLY A 434 20.80 -60.85 -3.60
CA GLY A 434 21.84 -60.04 -4.25
C GLY A 434 21.36 -58.67 -4.76
N THR A 435 22.32 -57.83 -5.15
CA THR A 435 22.08 -56.42 -5.51
C THR A 435 21.86 -56.17 -7.02
N SER A 436 22.10 -57.17 -7.87
CA SER A 436 22.15 -56.99 -9.33
C SER A 436 20.79 -57.13 -10.01
N SER A 437 20.57 -56.50 -11.18
CA SER A 437 19.35 -56.68 -12.01
C SER A 437 18.96 -58.14 -12.23
N ASN A 438 19.94 -59.03 -12.29
CA ASN A 438 19.78 -60.45 -12.62
C ASN A 438 19.82 -61.36 -11.39
N SER A 439 19.81 -60.79 -10.17
CA SER A 439 19.77 -61.54 -8.93
C SER A 439 18.53 -62.43 -8.84
N ASN A 440 18.66 -63.59 -8.18
CA ASN A 440 17.59 -64.56 -8.07
C ASN A 440 16.38 -63.94 -7.35
N SER A 441 15.20 -64.01 -7.97
CA SER A 441 13.94 -63.60 -7.35
C SER A 441 13.60 -64.55 -6.21
N LEU A 442 13.36 -64.00 -5.02
CA LEU A 442 12.93 -64.75 -3.85
C LEU A 442 11.40 -64.85 -3.82
N GLU A 443 10.74 -63.75 -3.49
CA GLU A 443 9.29 -63.73 -3.26
C GLU A 443 8.67 -62.43 -3.77
N LYS A 444 7.46 -62.53 -4.31
CA LYS A 444 6.64 -61.42 -4.78
C LYS A 444 5.36 -61.33 -3.96
N ILE A 445 5.20 -60.28 -3.17
CA ILE A 445 4.07 -60.16 -2.24
C ILE A 445 3.18 -58.96 -2.57
N CYS A 446 1.88 -59.14 -2.37
CA CYS A 446 0.87 -58.09 -2.42
C CYS A 446 -0.34 -58.47 -1.54
N GLY A 447 -1.38 -57.65 -1.48
CA GLY A 447 -2.58 -57.95 -0.70
C GLY A 447 -2.48 -57.56 0.77
N VAL A 448 -3.46 -57.97 1.57
CA VAL A 448 -3.56 -57.70 3.01
C VAL A 448 -3.24 -58.94 3.84
N HIS A 449 -3.02 -58.77 5.14
CA HIS A 449 -2.73 -59.86 6.09
C HIS A 449 -3.71 -61.05 6.00
N SER A 450 -5.00 -60.80 5.75
CA SER A 450 -6.01 -61.87 5.59
C SER A 450 -5.80 -62.76 4.36
N HIS A 451 -5.02 -62.35 3.37
CA HIS A 451 -4.67 -63.19 2.22
C HIS A 451 -3.60 -64.24 2.54
N TYR A 452 -2.95 -64.16 3.71
CA TYR A 452 -1.85 -65.03 4.13
C TYR A 452 -2.23 -65.86 5.37
N GLU A 453 -3.50 -66.26 5.49
CA GLU A 453 -4.02 -67.08 6.60
C GLU A 453 -3.70 -66.53 8.00
N GLY A 454 -3.48 -65.21 8.12
CA GLY A 454 -3.15 -64.56 9.39
C GLY A 454 -1.66 -64.56 9.75
N THR A 455 -0.74 -64.86 8.82
CA THR A 455 0.70 -64.69 9.05
C THR A 455 1.43 -64.36 7.73
N LEU A 456 2.00 -63.16 7.63
CA LEU A 456 2.80 -62.76 6.47
C LEU A 456 4.11 -63.57 6.38
N PRO A 457 4.63 -63.82 5.16
CA PRO A 457 5.85 -64.62 4.97
C PRO A 457 7.08 -63.91 5.53
N VAL A 458 7.97 -64.70 6.14
CA VAL A 458 9.34 -64.26 6.45
C VAL A 458 10.22 -64.64 5.27
N ILE A 459 10.98 -63.68 4.74
CA ILE A 459 11.78 -63.87 3.53
C ILE A 459 13.26 -63.82 3.93
N SER A 460 14.04 -64.82 3.51
CA SER A 460 15.48 -64.88 3.82
C SER A 460 16.32 -65.00 2.56
N THR A 461 17.43 -64.27 2.51
CA THR A 461 18.46 -64.44 1.48
C THR A 461 19.43 -65.56 1.85
N THR A 462 20.24 -66.01 0.88
CA THR A 462 21.40 -66.89 1.14
C THR A 462 22.70 -66.11 1.30
N SER A 463 22.70 -64.82 0.94
CA SER A 463 23.85 -63.92 1.02
C SER A 463 23.60 -62.74 1.96
N SER A 464 24.67 -61.99 2.29
CA SER A 464 24.57 -60.75 3.06
C SER A 464 24.13 -59.54 2.22
N SER A 465 23.56 -59.80 1.04
CA SER A 465 23.15 -58.77 0.08
C SER A 465 21.77 -59.06 -0.50
N ALA A 466 20.97 -58.02 -0.67
CA ALA A 466 19.62 -58.12 -1.19
C ALA A 466 19.24 -56.88 -1.98
N ARG A 467 18.26 -57.04 -2.87
CA ARG A 467 17.54 -55.92 -3.45
C ARG A 467 16.05 -56.11 -3.21
N VAL A 468 15.38 -55.02 -2.85
CA VAL A 468 13.92 -54.98 -2.74
C VAL A 468 13.39 -53.92 -3.70
N VAL A 469 12.40 -54.30 -4.51
CA VAL A 469 11.72 -53.39 -5.44
C VAL A 469 10.26 -53.29 -5.06
N PHE A 470 9.78 -52.06 -4.84
CA PHE A 470 8.36 -51.78 -4.73
C PHE A 470 7.88 -51.14 -6.03
N THR A 471 6.76 -51.62 -6.57
CA THR A 471 6.06 -51.01 -7.70
C THR A 471 4.62 -50.76 -7.27
N GLY A 472 4.11 -49.55 -7.52
CA GLY A 472 2.75 -49.14 -7.15
C GLY A 472 2.02 -48.39 -8.27
N SER A 473 0.71 -48.61 -8.35
CA SER A 473 -0.25 -48.05 -9.32
C SER A 473 -1.41 -47.30 -8.63
N ASN A 474 -2.34 -46.73 -9.40
CA ASN A 474 -3.28 -45.65 -9.02
C ASN A 474 -4.32 -45.90 -7.91
N LEU A 475 -4.27 -47.00 -7.15
CA LEU A 475 -5.34 -47.37 -6.23
C LEU A 475 -4.89 -47.32 -4.76
N ARG A 476 -5.29 -46.21 -4.11
CA ARG A 476 -4.95 -45.78 -2.75
C ARG A 476 -5.30 -46.83 -1.69
N ARG A 477 -4.31 -47.61 -1.25
CA ARG A 477 -4.32 -48.23 0.08
C ARG A 477 -3.02 -47.89 0.82
N PRO A 478 -3.07 -47.68 2.14
CA PRO A 478 -1.88 -47.41 2.95
C PRO A 478 -1.07 -48.69 3.21
N LEU A 479 0.24 -48.61 3.03
CA LEU A 479 1.21 -49.73 3.11
C LEU A 479 2.56 -49.31 3.64
N SER A 480 3.50 -50.23 3.87
CA SER A 480 3.73 -51.03 5.08
C SER A 480 5.19 -50.85 5.47
N ARG A 481 5.52 -50.93 6.75
CA ARG A 481 6.90 -50.96 7.23
C ARG A 481 7.46 -52.38 7.07
N VAL A 482 8.61 -52.51 6.41
CA VAL A 482 9.37 -53.77 6.31
C VAL A 482 10.59 -53.67 7.23
N GLY A 483 10.65 -54.55 8.23
CA GLY A 483 11.82 -54.76 9.07
C GLY A 483 12.87 -55.60 8.36
N VAL A 484 14.13 -55.24 8.57
CA VAL A 484 15.31 -55.92 8.04
C VAL A 484 16.19 -56.34 9.21
N LYS A 485 16.63 -57.60 9.22
CA LYS A 485 17.55 -58.12 10.22
C LYS A 485 18.56 -59.06 9.57
N VAL A 486 19.83 -58.91 9.89
CA VAL A 486 20.88 -59.84 9.50
C VAL A 486 21.04 -60.91 10.58
N ASN A 487 21.01 -62.18 10.16
CA ASN A 487 21.14 -63.36 11.02
C ASN A 487 22.52 -64.01 10.89
#